data_AF-A0A0B2SP77-F1
#
_entry.id   AF-A0A0B2SP77-F1
#
_cell.length_a   1.000
_cell.length_b   1.000
_cell.length_c   1.000
_cell.angle_alpha   90.00
_cell.angle_beta   90.00
_cell.angle_gamma   90.00
#
_symmetry.space_group_name_H-M   'P 1'
#
loop_
_entity.id
_entity.type
_entity.pdbx_description
1 polymer ?
#
loop_
_entity_poly.entity_id
_entity_poly.type
_entity_poly.pdbx_seq_one_letter_code
_entity_poly.pdbx_strand_id
1 'polypeptide(L)' 'MFYFFFESRNRKENPVVIWLTRGPGCSSELAFFYENGPFKIPDNLSLVWNDYGWDKVF' A
#
# COMPACT_ATOMS: atom_id res chain seq x y z
N MET A 1 -4.52 1.35 -17.82
CA MET A 1 -4.21 0.68 -16.54
C MET A 1 -3.49 1.67 -15.67
N PHE A 2 -3.89 1.80 -14.41
CA PHE A 2 -3.26 2.70 -13.44
C PHE A 2 -2.59 1.87 -12.33
N TYR A 3 -1.46 2.35 -11.79
CA TYR A 3 -0.74 1.65 -10.74
C TYR A 3 -0.08 2.65 -9.77
N PHE A 4 0.08 2.22 -8.53
CA PHE A 4 0.95 2.86 -7.55
C PHE A 4 2.14 1.94 -7.26
N PHE A 5 3.34 2.51 -7.17
CA PHE A 5 4.57 1.78 -6.86
C PHE A 5 5.34 2.50 -5.76
N PHE A 6 5.84 1.75 -4.79
CA PHE A 6 6.66 2.24 -3.68
C PHE A 6 7.83 1.30 -3.50
N GLU A 7 9.01 1.86 -3.25
CA GLU A 7 10.18 1.08 -2.87
C GLU A 7 10.08 0.62 -1.42
N SER A 8 10.78 -0.45 -1.09
CA SER A 8 10.94 -0.88 0.29
C SER A 8 11.59 0.22 1.12
N ARG A 9 11.02 0.50 2.30
CA ARG A 9 11.59 1.43 3.28
C ARG A 9 12.79 0.85 4.04
N ASN A 10 12.98 -0.47 3.98
CA ASN A 10 13.97 -1.16 4.81
C ASN A 10 15.19 -1.67 4.02
N ARG A 11 14.97 -2.33 2.86
CA ARG A 11 16.06 -2.98 2.12
C ARG A 11 15.83 -2.94 0.62
N LYS A 12 16.86 -2.60 -0.15
CA LYS A 12 16.77 -2.53 -1.62
C LYS A 12 16.69 -3.91 -2.28
N GLU A 13 17.11 -4.95 -1.58
CA GLU A 13 17.11 -6.33 -2.09
C GLU A 13 15.76 -7.03 -1.91
N ASN A 14 14.77 -6.36 -1.32
CA ASN A 14 13.46 -6.94 -1.10
C ASN A 14 12.71 -7.19 -2.42
N PRO A 15 11.86 -8.24 -2.48
CA PRO A 15 11.17 -8.62 -3.70
C PRO A 15 10.08 -7.62 -4.08
N VAL A 16 9.81 -7.48 -5.38
CA VAL A 16 8.64 -6.73 -5.86
C VAL A 16 7.38 -7.53 -5.57
N VAL A 17 6.45 -6.92 -4.82
CA VAL A 17 5.14 -7.49 -4.51
C VAL A 17 4.07 -6.78 -5.34
N ILE A 18 3.25 -7.55 -6.06
CA ILE A 18 2.07 -7.05 -6.75
C ILE A 18 0.85 -7.34 -5.88
N TRP A 19 0.10 -6.30 -5.54
CA TRP A 19 -1.12 -6.42 -4.76
C TRP A 19 -2.36 -6.13 -5.60
N LEU A 20 -3.27 -7.09 -5.66
CA LEU A 20 -4.52 -7.01 -6.43
C LEU A 20 -5.69 -7.20 -5.48
N THR A 21 -6.54 -6.17 -5.35
CA THR A 21 -7.80 -6.35 -4.64
C THR A 21 -8.73 -7.27 -5.43
N ARG A 22 -9.50 -8.06 -4.71
CA ARG A 22 -10.54 -8.91 -5.30
C ARG A 22 -11.76 -8.07 -5.68
N GLY A 23 -12.77 -8.74 -6.23
CA GLY A 23 -14.09 -8.20 -6.52
C GLY A 23 -14.14 -7.60 -7.92
N PRO A 24 -15.20 -7.83 -8.70
CA PRO A 24 -15.34 -7.14 -9.98
C PRO A 24 -15.53 -5.64 -9.73
N GLY A 25 -14.62 -4.82 -10.25
CA GLY A 25 -14.73 -3.35 -10.23
C GLY A 25 -14.29 -2.65 -8.93
N CYS A 26 -13.78 -3.36 -7.93
CA CYS A 26 -13.19 -2.72 -6.75
C CYS A 26 -11.78 -2.19 -7.07
N SER A 27 -11.48 -0.96 -6.63
CA SER A 27 -10.16 -0.36 -6.80
C SER A 27 -9.14 -0.92 -5.80
N SER A 28 -7.93 -1.21 -6.29
CA SER A 28 -6.79 -1.61 -5.46
C SER A 28 -6.35 -0.54 -4.46
N GLU A 29 -6.81 0.70 -4.63
CA GLU A 29 -6.60 1.80 -3.68
C GLU A 29 -7.17 1.51 -2.28
N LEU A 30 -8.19 0.65 -2.20
CA LEU A 30 -8.78 0.27 -0.92
C LEU A 30 -7.74 -0.47 -0.06
N ALA A 31 -7.06 -1.45 -0.62
CA ALA A 31 -6.02 -2.15 0.12
C ALA A 31 -4.76 -1.30 0.36
N PHE A 32 -4.52 -0.32 -0.51
CA PHE A 32 -3.44 0.64 -0.34
C PHE A 32 -3.64 1.54 0.89
N PHE A 33 -4.85 2.09 1.10
CA PHE A 33 -5.10 3.02 2.21
C PHE A 33 -5.67 2.38 3.48
N TYR A 34 -6.33 1.23 3.38
CA TYR A 34 -7.09 0.62 4.49
C TYR A 34 -6.61 -0.76 4.92
N GLU A 35 -5.73 -1.42 4.15
CA GLU A 35 -5.18 -2.72 4.51
C GLU A 35 -3.67 -2.62 4.81
N ASN A 36 -2.84 -2.93 3.81
CA ASN A 36 -1.43 -3.25 3.98
C ASN A 36 -0.49 -2.24 3.30
N GLY A 37 -1.03 -1.17 2.72
CA GLY A 37 -0.20 -0.16 2.06
C GLY A 37 0.60 0.71 3.04
N PRO A 38 1.53 1.52 2.49
CA PRO A 38 2.43 2.39 3.23
C PRO A 38 1.74 3.52 3.99
N PHE A 39 0.49 3.87 3.64
CA PHE A 39 -0.21 5.01 4.22
C PHE A 39 -1.61 4.64 4.71
N LYS A 40 -2.12 5.45 5.62
CA LYS A 40 -3.51 5.47 6.08
C LYS A 40 -4.09 6.86 5.90
N ILE A 41 -5.41 6.92 5.77
CA ILE A 41 -6.18 8.16 5.73
C ILE A 41 -7.05 8.20 6.99
N PRO A 42 -6.71 9.01 8.01
CA PRO A 42 -7.56 9.25 9.17
C PRO A 42 -8.73 10.18 8.81
N ASP A 43 -9.65 10.38 9.75
CA ASP A 43 -10.83 11.25 9.58
C ASP A 43 -10.49 12.70 9.21
N ASN A 44 -9.29 13.17 9.55
CA ASN A 44 -8.79 14.49 9.17
C ASN A 44 -8.29 14.58 7.71
N LEU A 45 -8.49 13.51 6.92
CA LEU A 45 -8.10 13.38 5.52
C LEU A 45 -6.61 13.63 5.25
N SER A 46 -5.77 13.54 6.28
CA SER A 46 -4.32 13.65 6.13
C SER A 46 -3.74 12.32 5.66
N LEU A 47 -2.61 12.38 4.97
CA LEU A 47 -1.86 11.16 4.65
C LEU A 47 -0.88 10.87 5.78
N VAL A 48 -1.04 9.74 6.46
CA VAL A 48 -0.14 9.34 7.56
C VAL A 48 0.53 8.00 7.25
N TRP A 49 1.76 7.82 7.72
CA TRP A 49 2.48 6.56 7.54
C TRP A 49 1.82 5.40 8.28
N ASN A 50 1.75 4.26 7.62
CA ASN A 50 1.40 2.99 8.23
C ASN A 50 2.65 2.32 8.79
N ASP A 51 2.71 2.14 10.11
CA ASP A 51 3.83 1.47 10.77
C ASP A 51 3.90 -0.04 10.49
N TYR A 52 2.80 -0.62 10.01
CA TYR A 52 2.65 -2.04 9.67
C TYR A 52 2.45 -2.28 8.17
N GLY A 53 2.80 -1.30 7.34
CA GLY A 53 2.74 -1.40 5.88
C GLY A 53 3.71 -2.46 5.34
N TRP A 54 3.31 -3.14 4.26
CA TRP A 54 4.09 -4.21 3.63
C TRP A 54 5.40 -3.74 3.02
N ASP A 55 5.51 -2.45 2.70
CA ASP A 55 6.74 -1.82 2.23
C ASP A 55 7.85 -1.73 3.30
N LYS A 56 7.55 -2.07 4.56
CA LYS A 56 8.57 -2.31 5.61
C LYS A 56 8.99 -3.77 5.70
N VAL A 57 8.22 -4.69 5.13
CA VAL A 57 8.49 -6.13 5.19
C VAL A 57 9.20 -6.57 3.91
N PHE A 58 8.63 -6.17 2.78
CA PHE A 58 9.12 -6.36 1.43
C PHE A 58 9.60 -5.02 0.85
#